data_AF-A0A165ZUW4-F1
#
_entry.id   AF-A0A165ZUW4-F1
#
_cell.length_a   1.000
_cell.length_b   1.000
_cell.length_c   1.000
_cell.angle_alpha   90.00
_cell.angle_beta   90.00
_cell.angle_gamma   90.00
#
_symmetry.space_group_name_H-M   'P 1'
#
loop_
_entity.id
_entity.type
_entity.pdbx_description
1 polymer ?
#
loop_
_entity_poly.entity_id
_entity_poly.type
_entity_poly.pdbx_seq_one_letter_code
_entity_poly.pdbx_strand_id
1 'polypeptide(L)'
;GTFFETGLGACGVYNVDTDYIVAVSEALFDSYTETSPGNPNTNVLCNRPISISYGGVNVQATITDRCAGCAGWGDLDMTPSLFTRFAAESVGRIYSVDWVFV
;
A
#
# COMPACT_ATOMS: atom_id res chain seq x y z
N GLY A 1 2.61 1.96 9.01
CA GLY A 1 3.22 2.33 7.73
C GLY A 1 4.68 1.94 7.72
N THR A 2 5.10 1.15 6.76
CA THR A 2 6.51 0.82 6.44
C THR A 2 6.79 1.12 4.97
N PHE A 3 7.94 0.69 4.44
CA PHE A 3 8.26 0.76 3.02
C PHE A 3 8.97 -0.49 2.51
N PHE A 4 8.93 -0.70 1.19
CA PHE A 4 9.50 -1.87 0.50
C PHE A 4 10.18 -1.49 -0.82
N GLU A 5 11.11 -2.33 -1.28
CA GLU A 5 11.68 -2.23 -2.64
C GLU A 5 10.67 -2.74 -3.66
N THR A 6 10.46 -1.96 -4.72
CA THR A 6 9.40 -2.24 -5.70
C THR A 6 9.77 -3.28 -6.75
N GLY A 7 8.74 -3.79 -7.43
CA GLY A 7 8.86 -4.76 -8.51
C GLY A 7 7.48 -5.10 -9.09
N LEU A 8 7.27 -6.36 -9.45
CA LEU A 8 5.95 -6.85 -9.85
C LEU A 8 5.06 -7.03 -8.62
N GLY A 9 4.01 -6.21 -8.49
CA GLY A 9 3.04 -6.32 -7.41
C GLY A 9 1.94 -7.35 -7.68
N ALA A 10 1.18 -7.69 -6.64
CA ALA A 10 0.04 -8.61 -6.66
C ALA A 10 -1.09 -8.18 -7.60
N CYS A 11 -1.14 -6.91 -7.99
CA CYS A 11 -2.07 -6.43 -9.00
C CYS A 11 -1.60 -6.67 -10.45
N GLY A 12 -0.44 -7.31 -10.65
CA GLY A 12 0.15 -7.56 -11.97
C GLY A 12 0.75 -6.33 -12.62
N VAL A 13 1.04 -5.30 -11.83
CA VAL A 13 1.65 -4.04 -12.26
C VAL A 13 3.10 -4.03 -11.83
N TYR A 14 4.01 -3.64 -12.74
CA TYR A 14 5.42 -3.43 -12.40
C TYR A 14 5.60 -1.97 -11.97
N ASN A 15 6.09 -1.76 -10.75
CA ASN A 15 6.34 -0.44 -10.19
C ASN A 15 7.83 -0.21 -9.95
N VAL A 16 8.19 1.07 -9.77
CA VAL A 16 9.53 1.51 -9.37
C VAL A 16 9.48 2.30 -8.06
N ASP A 17 10.60 2.42 -7.36
CA ASP A 17 10.66 2.99 -6.00
C ASP A 17 10.23 4.46 -5.93
N THR A 18 10.16 5.12 -7.09
CA THR A 18 9.70 6.50 -7.23
C THR A 18 8.18 6.63 -7.39
N ASP A 19 7.46 5.57 -7.74
CA ASP A 19 6.01 5.59 -7.90
C ASP A 19 5.31 5.82 -6.55
N TYR A 20 4.14 6.46 -6.53
CA TYR A 20 3.34 6.57 -5.30
C TYR A 20 2.32 5.45 -5.24
N ILE A 21 2.78 4.29 -4.81
CA ILE A 21 1.94 3.10 -4.63
C ILE A 21 2.06 2.55 -3.21
N VAL A 22 1.13 1.69 -2.86
CA VAL A 22 1.15 0.93 -1.61
C VAL A 22 0.84 -0.54 -1.83
N ALA A 23 1.43 -1.38 -1.00
CA ALA A 23 0.93 -2.70 -0.67
C ALA A 23 0.01 -2.58 0.56
N VAL A 24 -1.24 -3.03 0.43
CA VAL A 24 -2.16 -3.12 1.58
C VAL A 24 -2.01 -4.48 2.28
N SER A 25 -2.36 -4.56 3.56
CA SER A 25 -2.25 -5.81 4.30
C SER A 25 -2.95 -6.99 3.60
N GLU A 26 -2.38 -8.19 3.71
CA GLU A 26 -2.99 -9.43 3.24
C GLU A 26 -4.41 -9.61 3.78
N ALA A 27 -4.64 -9.29 5.06
CA ALA A 27 -5.97 -9.42 5.66
C ALA A 27 -7.01 -8.53 4.96
N LEU A 28 -6.66 -7.28 4.64
CA LEU A 28 -7.54 -6.39 3.88
C LEU A 28 -7.68 -6.87 2.42
N PHE A 29 -6.57 -7.13 1.74
CA PHE A 29 -6.58 -7.53 0.33
C PHE A 29 -7.43 -8.79 0.10
N ASP A 30 -7.22 -9.80 0.95
CA ASP A 30 -7.84 -11.11 0.80
C ASP A 30 -9.31 -11.12 1.23
N SER A 31 -9.75 -10.13 2.02
CA SER A 31 -11.17 -9.96 2.32
C SER A 31 -12.04 -9.64 1.09
N TYR A 32 -11.41 -9.26 -0.02
CA TYR A 32 -12.06 -9.01 -1.31
C TYR A 32 -11.88 -10.15 -2.32
N THR A 33 -11.27 -11.27 -1.92
CA THR A 33 -11.00 -12.42 -2.82
C THR A 33 -12.25 -13.05 -3.42
N GLU A 34 -13.38 -13.06 -2.71
CA GLU A 34 -14.67 -13.58 -3.22
C GLU A 34 -15.16 -12.85 -4.48
N THR A 35 -14.72 -11.60 -4.69
CA THR A 35 -15.05 -10.83 -5.90
C THR A 35 -14.11 -11.10 -7.08
N SER A 36 -13.02 -11.84 -6.84
CA SER A 36 -11.90 -12.04 -7.78
C SER A 36 -11.22 -13.41 -7.60
N PRO A 37 -11.94 -14.53 -7.82
CA PRO A 37 -11.42 -15.86 -7.51
C PRO A 37 -10.21 -16.24 -8.37
N GLY A 38 -9.16 -16.71 -7.71
CA GLY A 38 -7.99 -17.36 -8.33
C GLY A 38 -6.97 -16.43 -8.99
N ASN A 39 -7.28 -15.15 -9.22
CA ASN A 39 -6.34 -14.19 -9.83
C ASN A 39 -6.22 -12.89 -9.01
N PRO A 40 -5.12 -12.68 -8.27
CA PRO A 40 -4.93 -11.48 -7.45
C PRO A 40 -4.90 -10.19 -8.28
N ASN A 41 -4.49 -10.26 -9.55
CA ASN A 41 -4.46 -9.11 -10.45
C ASN A 41 -5.85 -8.53 -10.71
N THR A 42 -6.91 -9.31 -10.46
CA THR A 42 -8.31 -8.89 -10.64
C THR A 42 -8.98 -8.44 -9.35
N ASN A 43 -8.27 -8.39 -8.22
CA ASN A 43 -8.82 -7.92 -6.96
C ASN A 43 -9.40 -6.50 -7.11
N VAL A 44 -10.59 -6.26 -6.58
CA VAL A 44 -11.27 -4.95 -6.69
C VAL A 44 -10.54 -3.79 -6.02
N LEU A 45 -9.55 -4.09 -5.15
CA LEU A 45 -8.66 -3.07 -4.59
C LEU A 45 -7.55 -2.64 -5.55
N CYS A 46 -7.23 -3.44 -6.57
CA CYS A 46 -6.18 -3.11 -7.51
C CYS A 46 -6.50 -1.82 -8.29
N ASN A 47 -5.49 -0.98 -8.41
CA ASN A 47 -5.56 0.34 -9.06
C ASN A 47 -6.53 1.32 -8.38
N ARG A 48 -6.99 1.02 -7.15
CA ARG A 48 -7.80 1.96 -6.37
C ARG A 48 -6.92 3.04 -5.75
N PRO A 49 -7.29 4.31 -5.87
CA PRO A 49 -6.61 5.39 -5.17
C PRO A 49 -7.00 5.42 -3.69
N ILE A 50 -6.04 5.81 -2.85
CA ILE A 50 -6.24 6.14 -1.44
C ILE A 50 -5.58 7.47 -1.11
N SER A 51 -6.11 8.17 -0.11
CA SER A 51 -5.50 9.36 0.48
C SER A 51 -4.93 8.97 1.84
N ILE A 52 -3.63 9.19 2.05
CA ILE A 52 -2.88 8.80 3.25
C ILE A 52 -2.49 10.06 4.02
N SER A 53 -2.83 10.10 5.31
CA SER A 53 -2.55 11.20 6.22
C SER A 53 -1.64 10.76 7.37
N TYR A 54 -0.56 11.51 7.60
CA TYR A 54 0.33 11.32 8.74
C TYR A 54 1.06 12.63 9.07
N GLY A 55 1.12 13.00 10.35
CA GLY A 55 1.89 14.17 10.79
C GLY A 55 1.46 15.50 10.16
N GLY A 56 0.20 15.64 9.75
CA GLY A 56 -0.32 16.82 9.04
C GLY A 56 -0.02 16.86 7.54
N VAL A 57 0.67 15.84 7.00
CA VAL A 57 0.91 15.66 5.56
C VAL A 57 -0.15 14.72 5.00
N ASN A 58 -0.69 15.05 3.83
CA ASN A 58 -1.61 14.19 3.08
C ASN A 58 -1.06 13.92 1.67
N VAL A 59 -1.00 12.67 1.26
CA VAL A 59 -0.51 12.23 -0.06
C VAL A 59 -1.43 11.16 -0.62
N GLN A 60 -1.74 11.24 -1.91
CA GLN A 60 -2.47 10.18 -2.61
C GLN A 60 -1.52 9.12 -3.15
N ALA A 61 -1.96 7.88 -3.10
CA ALA A 61 -1.25 6.73 -3.64
C ALA A 61 -2.23 5.73 -4.26
N THR A 62 -1.71 4.79 -5.04
CA THR A 62 -2.51 3.73 -5.66
C THR A 62 -2.19 2.37 -5.05
N ILE A 63 -3.21 1.57 -4.77
CA ILE A 63 -3.02 0.19 -4.33
C ILE A 63 -2.62 -0.66 -5.54
N THR A 64 -1.40 -1.19 -5.53
CA THR A 64 -0.88 -2.06 -6.61
C THR A 64 -0.33 -3.38 -6.09
N ASP A 65 -0.32 -3.58 -4.77
CA ASP A 65 0.28 -4.77 -4.18
C ASP A 65 -0.39 -5.21 -2.87
N ARG A 66 0.03 -6.38 -2.38
CA ARG A 66 -0.45 -7.08 -1.18
C ARG A 66 0.75 -7.38 -0.26
N CYS A 67 0.69 -6.88 0.96
CA CYS A 67 1.71 -7.09 1.97
C CYS A 67 1.38 -8.30 2.86
N ALA A 68 2.02 -9.45 2.60
CA ALA A 68 1.86 -10.67 3.41
C ALA A 68 2.49 -10.59 4.81
N GLY A 69 3.47 -9.68 4.99
CA GLY A 69 4.14 -9.46 6.29
C GLY A 69 3.45 -8.43 7.19
N CYS A 70 2.40 -7.77 6.71
CA CYS A 70 1.72 -6.70 7.43
C CYS A 70 0.71 -7.28 8.43
N ALA A 71 0.86 -6.94 9.71
CA ALA A 71 0.10 -7.55 10.79
C ALA A 71 -1.27 -6.87 11.02
N GLY A 72 -1.35 -5.56 10.86
CA GLY A 72 -2.57 -4.78 11.06
C GLY A 72 -3.44 -4.76 9.79
N TRP A 73 -4.76 -4.82 9.97
CA TRP A 73 -5.72 -4.75 8.86
C TRP A 73 -5.53 -3.52 7.96
N GLY A 74 -5.30 -2.35 8.57
CA GLY A 74 -5.08 -1.10 7.86
C GLY A 74 -3.60 -0.77 7.59
N ASP A 75 -2.68 -1.71 7.84
CA ASP A 75 -1.25 -1.47 7.60
C ASP A 75 -0.99 -1.24 6.11
N LEU A 76 -0.16 -0.23 5.83
CA LEU A 76 0.34 0.10 4.50
C LEU A 76 1.85 -0.12 4.46
N ASP A 77 2.31 -0.77 3.39
CA ASP A 77 3.71 -0.79 2.98
C ASP A 77 3.86 0.10 1.75
N MET A 78 4.66 1.16 1.85
CA MET A 78 4.73 2.23 0.85
C MET A 78 5.97 2.06 -0.03
N THR A 79 6.00 2.69 -1.20
CA THR A 79 7.29 2.89 -1.88
C THR A 79 8.21 3.81 -1.07
N PRO A 80 9.53 3.75 -1.29
CA PRO A 80 10.48 4.63 -0.60
C PRO A 80 10.18 6.12 -0.84
N SER A 81 9.84 6.50 -2.08
CA SER A 81 9.50 7.90 -2.40
C SER A 81 8.22 8.39 -1.71
N LEU A 82 7.23 7.51 -1.50
CA LEU A 82 6.00 7.83 -0.79
C LEU A 82 6.25 7.91 0.72
N PHE A 83 6.96 6.93 1.30
CA PHE A 83 7.27 6.92 2.73
C PHE A 83 8.06 8.17 3.15
N THR A 84 9.03 8.58 2.33
CA THR A 84 9.85 9.77 2.57
C THR A 84 9.07 11.10 2.55
N ARG A 85 7.80 11.09 2.11
CA ARG A 85 6.87 12.22 2.30
C ARG A 85 6.43 12.39 3.74
N PHE A 86 6.43 11.30 4.51
CA PHE A 86 5.92 11.24 5.88
C PHE A 86 7.03 11.17 6.92
N ALA A 87 8.11 10.42 6.65
CA ALA A 87 9.24 10.26 7.55
C ALA A 87 10.51 9.82 6.78
N ALA A 88 11.70 10.11 7.33
CA ALA A 88 12.93 9.57 6.79
C ALA A 88 12.95 8.03 6.88
N GLU A 89 13.52 7.35 5.88
CA GLU A 89 13.61 5.86 5.85
C GLU A 89 14.30 5.28 7.10
N SER A 90 15.22 6.01 7.72
CA SER A 90 15.88 5.61 8.98
C SER A 90 14.93 5.43 10.16
N VAL A 91 13.70 5.95 10.07
CA VAL A 91 12.64 5.70 11.05
C VAL A 91 12.10 4.27 10.93
N GLY A 92 12.11 3.69 9.73
CA GLY A 92 11.70 2.32 9.43
C GLY A 92 10.20 2.07 9.48
N ARG A 93 9.51 2.56 10.52
CA ARG A 93 8.07 2.38 10.73
C ARG A 93 7.44 3.61 11.38
N ILE A 94 6.33 4.04 10.79
CA ILE A 94 5.43 5.05 11.37
C ILE A 94 4.13 4.38 11.84
N TYR A 95 3.65 4.81 13.00
CA TYR A 95 2.43 4.32 13.62
C TYR A 95 1.31 5.35 13.51
N SER A 96 0.05 4.92 13.61
CA SER A 96 -1.13 5.79 13.48
C SER A 96 -1.17 6.55 12.15
N VAL A 97 -0.95 5.82 11.05
CA VAL A 97 -1.18 6.32 9.70
C VAL A 97 -2.66 6.18 9.40
N ASP A 98 -3.32 7.27 9.06
CA ASP A 98 -4.72 7.28 8.63
C ASP A 98 -4.80 7.24 7.11
N TRP A 99 -5.78 6.53 6.55
CA TRP A 99 -6.06 6.59 5.12
C TRP A 99 -7.51 6.27 4.80
N VAL A 100 -7.96 6.74 3.64
CA VAL A 100 -9.31 6.50 3.10
C VAL A 100 -9.24 6.21 1.61
N PHE A 101 -10.19 5.42 1.10
CA PHE A 101 -10.43 5.33 -0.34
C PHE A 101 -10.89 6.68 -0.90
N VAL A 102 -10.47 6.98 -2.14
CA VAL A 102 -10.87 8.17 -2.90
C VAL A 102 -11.95 7.81 -3.92
#